data_AF-A0A6G3ML85-F1
#
_entry.id   AF-A0A6G3ML85-F1
#
_cell.length_a   1.000
_cell.length_b   1.000
_cell.length_c   1.000
_cell.angle_alpha   90.00
_cell.angle_beta   90.00
_cell.angle_gamma   90.00
#
_symmetry.space_group_name_H-M   'P 1'
#
loop_
_entity.id
_entity.type
_entity.pdbx_description
1 polymer ?
#
loop_
_entity_poly.entity_id
_entity_poly.type
_entity_poly.pdbx_seq_one_letter_code
_entity_poly.pdbx_strand_id
1 'polypeptide(L)'
;WSNVGGYNLFNMYLEDPMKWSLTFQIHLVTKMIEDLKKDDSQIRLIERTLYTSTEIVGQLLLNEGHIHPIELEILKNLISALELTNCYNLNTIIYLRSSPESCFDRMKDKGIVITRYPIEKMKLLHHFLEKTFVENAGNFSIPIIVVDVIDDLDAMKRVLDQLIESLFNET
;
A
#
# COMPACT_ATOMS: atom_id res chain seq x y z
N TRP A 1 -11.53 5.04 -7.40
CA TRP A 1 -11.26 3.74 -6.76
C TRP A 1 -12.23 3.39 -5.62
N SER A 2 -12.89 4.35 -4.95
CA SER A 2 -13.77 4.04 -3.81
C SER A 2 -15.27 3.89 -4.15
N ASN A 3 -15.73 4.40 -5.30
CA ASN A 3 -17.11 4.24 -5.75
C ASN A 3 -17.30 2.91 -6.50
N VAL A 4 -18.19 2.06 -6.01
CA VAL A 4 -18.56 0.78 -6.61
C VAL A 4 -20.08 0.72 -6.74
N GLY A 5 -20.59 0.82 -7.96
CA GLY A 5 -22.03 0.75 -8.23
C GLY A 5 -22.86 1.83 -7.52
N GLY A 6 -22.29 3.02 -7.27
CA GLY A 6 -22.94 4.10 -6.54
C GLY A 6 -22.67 4.11 -5.03
N TYR A 7 -21.99 3.11 -4.49
CA TYR A 7 -21.65 3.01 -3.07
C TYR A 7 -20.19 3.40 -2.82
N ASN A 8 -19.92 4.11 -1.72
CA ASN A 8 -18.55 4.40 -1.29
C ASN A 8 -18.02 3.25 -0.42
N LEU A 9 -17.31 2.31 -1.05
CA LEU A 9 -16.80 1.11 -0.40
C LEU A 9 -15.77 1.41 0.69
N PHE A 10 -15.01 2.50 0.56
CA PHE A 10 -14.07 2.91 1.60
C PHE A 10 -14.82 3.34 2.87
N ASN A 11 -15.90 4.11 2.73
CA ASN A 11 -16.72 4.47 3.89
C ASN A 11 -17.38 3.23 4.53
N MET A 12 -17.88 2.30 3.71
CA MET A 12 -18.44 1.05 4.22
C MET A 12 -17.41 0.22 4.99
N TYR A 13 -16.17 0.12 4.49
CA TYR A 13 -15.04 -0.46 5.20
C TYR A 13 -14.76 0.23 6.54
N LEU A 14 -14.79 1.57 6.57
CA LEU A 14 -14.58 2.32 7.80
C LEU A 14 -15.71 2.16 8.82
N GLU A 15 -16.93 1.89 8.38
CA GLU A 15 -18.13 1.72 9.23
C GLU A 15 -18.26 0.31 9.79
N ASP A 16 -18.02 -0.71 8.97
CA ASP A 16 -18.11 -2.12 9.35
C ASP A 16 -16.93 -2.90 8.73
N PRO A 17 -15.74 -2.80 9.34
CA PRO A 17 -14.55 -3.46 8.81
C PRO A 17 -14.68 -4.98 8.86
N MET A 18 -15.42 -5.56 9.81
CA MET A 18 -15.66 -7.01 9.87
C MET A 18 -16.37 -7.53 8.62
N LYS A 19 -17.32 -6.74 8.09
CA LYS A 19 -18.08 -7.14 6.90
C LYS A 19 -17.37 -6.80 5.61
N TRP A 20 -16.66 -5.68 5.55
CA TRP A 20 -16.22 -5.08 4.30
C TRP A 20 -14.71 -5.12 4.06
N SER A 21 -13.89 -5.58 5.00
CA SER A 21 -12.42 -5.60 4.84
C SER A 21 -11.97 -6.42 3.65
N LEU A 22 -12.37 -7.70 3.56
CA LEU A 22 -11.99 -8.54 2.42
C LEU A 22 -12.52 -7.97 1.10
N THR A 23 -13.78 -7.56 1.06
CA THR A 23 -14.41 -6.95 -0.13
C THR A 23 -13.63 -5.72 -0.60
N PHE A 24 -13.22 -4.87 0.33
CA PHE A 24 -12.45 -3.69 0.05
C PHE A 24 -11.05 -4.02 -0.49
N GLN A 25 -10.35 -5.00 0.10
CA GLN A 25 -9.05 -5.44 -0.40
C GLN A 25 -9.14 -6.03 -1.83
N ILE A 26 -10.13 -6.88 -2.08
CA ILE A 26 -10.36 -7.46 -3.43
C ILE A 26 -10.62 -6.33 -4.44
N HIS A 27 -11.43 -5.33 -4.08
CA HIS A 27 -11.71 -4.21 -4.96
C HIS A 27 -10.44 -3.39 -5.28
N LEU A 28 -9.61 -3.08 -4.27
CA LEU A 28 -8.37 -2.35 -4.47
C LEU A 28 -7.40 -3.09 -5.39
N VAL A 29 -7.18 -4.38 -5.14
CA VAL A 29 -6.31 -5.22 -5.98
C VAL A 29 -6.84 -5.31 -7.41
N THR A 30 -8.16 -5.45 -7.58
CA THR A 30 -8.79 -5.48 -8.92
C THR A 30 -8.56 -4.16 -9.66
N LYS A 31 -8.74 -3.02 -8.98
CA LYS A 31 -8.48 -1.70 -9.58
C LYS A 31 -7.02 -1.48 -9.95
N MET A 32 -6.09 -1.90 -9.09
CA MET A 32 -4.66 -1.85 -9.41
C MET A 32 -4.33 -2.58 -10.71
N ILE A 33 -4.88 -3.79 -10.89
CA ILE A 33 -4.68 -4.58 -12.12
C ILE A 33 -5.39 -3.97 -13.33
N GLU A 34 -6.62 -3.46 -13.17
CA GLU A 34 -7.33 -2.77 -14.25
C GLU A 34 -6.58 -1.54 -14.75
N ASP A 35 -6.01 -0.76 -13.83
CA ASP A 35 -5.28 0.46 -14.16
C ASP A 35 -3.95 0.12 -14.82
N LEU A 36 -3.21 -0.88 -14.31
CA LEU A 36 -1.98 -1.39 -14.93
C LEU A 36 -2.18 -1.96 -16.34
N LYS A 37 -3.35 -2.52 -16.65
CA LYS A 37 -3.67 -3.04 -17.98
C LYS A 37 -3.99 -1.94 -19.00
N LYS A 38 -4.37 -0.75 -18.53
CA LYS A 38 -4.69 0.40 -19.40
C LYS A 38 -3.50 1.32 -19.59
N ASP A 39 -2.46 1.15 -18.77
CA ASP A 39 -1.27 1.96 -18.80
C ASP A 39 -0.20 1.31 -19.70
N ASP A 40 -0.05 1.88 -20.91
CA ASP A 40 0.95 1.47 -21.90
C ASP A 40 2.27 2.27 -21.76
N SER A 41 2.45 3.00 -20.66
CA SER A 41 3.67 3.77 -20.40
C SER A 41 4.87 2.85 -20.22
N GLN A 42 6.04 3.29 -20.70
CA GLN A 42 7.30 2.59 -20.48
C GLN A 42 7.66 2.50 -19.00
N ILE A 43 7.30 3.54 -18.24
CA ILE A 43 7.49 3.63 -16.80
C ILE A 43 6.10 3.73 -16.17
N ARG A 44 5.80 2.79 -15.27
CA ARG A 44 4.51 2.73 -14.56
C ARG A 44 4.76 2.88 -13.07
N LEU A 45 4.12 3.87 -12.47
CA LEU A 45 4.14 4.07 -11.03
C LEU A 45 2.82 3.56 -10.45
N ILE A 46 2.91 2.65 -9.48
CA ILE A 46 1.76 2.14 -8.75
C ILE A 46 1.82 2.55 -7.30
N GLU A 47 0.68 2.99 -6.77
CA GLU A 47 0.52 3.21 -5.34
C GLU A 47 0.30 1.86 -4.65
N ARG A 48 1.29 1.43 -3.87
CA ARG A 48 1.37 0.10 -3.20
C ARG A 48 1.61 -1.05 -4.17
N THR A 49 1.94 -2.21 -3.60
CA THR A 49 2.17 -3.46 -4.33
C THR A 49 1.13 -4.51 -3.96
N LEU A 50 0.96 -5.52 -4.81
CA LEU A 50 0.12 -6.69 -4.46
C LEU A 50 0.61 -7.35 -3.16
N TYR A 51 1.92 -7.47 -2.99
CA TYR A 51 2.56 -7.96 -1.77
C TYR A 51 2.11 -7.20 -0.50
N THR A 52 2.10 -5.86 -0.54
CA THR A 52 1.65 -5.08 0.63
C THR A 52 0.17 -5.31 0.97
N SER A 53 -0.65 -5.71 0.00
CA SER A 53 -2.08 -5.96 0.20
C SER A 53 -2.32 -7.21 1.06
N THR A 54 -1.42 -8.20 1.02
CA THR A 54 -1.49 -9.40 1.86
C THR A 54 -0.57 -9.32 3.07
N GLU A 55 0.73 -9.16 2.86
CA GLU A 55 1.74 -9.37 3.91
C GLU A 55 1.78 -8.23 4.94
N ILE A 56 1.24 -7.06 4.59
CA ILE A 56 1.15 -5.91 5.48
C ILE A 56 -0.30 -5.65 5.87
N VAL A 57 -1.14 -5.29 4.89
CA VAL A 57 -2.54 -4.91 5.16
C VAL A 57 -3.36 -6.13 5.57
N GLY A 58 -3.21 -7.27 4.88
CA GLY A 58 -3.88 -8.51 5.26
C GLY A 58 -3.54 -8.95 6.68
N GLN A 59 -2.27 -8.87 7.08
CA GLN A 59 -1.86 -9.21 8.44
C GLN A 59 -2.36 -8.22 9.49
N LEU A 60 -2.40 -6.93 9.16
CA LEU A 60 -3.03 -5.93 10.02
C LEU A 60 -4.51 -6.26 10.24
N LEU A 61 -5.25 -6.56 9.17
CA LEU A 61 -6.67 -6.90 9.24
C LEU A 61 -6.91 -8.19 10.03
N LEU A 62 -6.06 -9.20 9.85
CA LEU A 62 -6.13 -10.44 10.62
C LEU A 62 -5.89 -10.20 12.11
N ASN A 63 -4.87 -9.40 12.45
CA ASN A 63 -4.55 -9.04 13.83
C ASN A 63 -5.68 -8.25 14.51
N GLU A 64 -6.37 -7.39 13.75
CA GLU A 64 -7.54 -6.65 14.24
C GLU A 64 -8.82 -7.51 14.30
N GLY A 65 -8.77 -8.76 13.83
CA GLY A 65 -9.93 -9.64 13.73
C GLY A 65 -10.91 -9.27 12.63
N HIS A 66 -10.57 -8.31 11.76
CA HIS A 66 -11.42 -7.80 10.68
C HIS A 66 -11.59 -8.77 9.51
N ILE A 67 -10.71 -9.77 9.41
CA ILE A 67 -10.83 -10.89 8.47
C ILE A 67 -10.49 -12.20 9.19
N HIS A 68 -11.12 -13.29 8.78
CA HIS A 68 -10.79 -14.64 9.20
C HIS A 68 -9.50 -15.13 8.50
N PRO A 69 -8.70 -16.03 9.10
CA PRO A 69 -7.54 -16.62 8.44
C PRO A 69 -7.83 -17.17 7.03
N ILE A 70 -9.00 -17.79 6.84
CA ILE A 70 -9.42 -18.32 5.52
C ILE A 70 -9.61 -17.21 4.48
N GLU A 71 -10.08 -16.03 4.89
CA GLU A 71 -10.27 -14.88 4.00
C GLU A 71 -8.93 -14.31 3.55
N LEU A 72 -7.93 -14.28 4.44
CA LEU A 72 -6.57 -13.91 4.08
C LEU A 72 -5.96 -14.92 3.09
N GLU A 73 -6.15 -16.22 3.32
CA GLU A 73 -5.67 -17.25 2.37
C GLU A 73 -6.36 -17.16 1.00
N ILE A 74 -7.66 -16.84 0.97
CA ILE A 74 -8.37 -16.56 -0.29
C ILE A 74 -7.77 -15.34 -1.00
N LEU A 75 -7.50 -14.25 -0.27
CA LEU A 75 -6.88 -13.05 -0.85
C LEU A 75 -5.47 -13.33 -1.40
N LYS A 76 -4.67 -14.13 -0.69
CA LYS A 76 -3.35 -14.57 -1.16
C LYS A 76 -3.47 -15.38 -2.44
N ASN A 77 -4.38 -16.36 -2.50
CA ASN A 77 -4.61 -17.16 -3.70
C ASN A 77 -5.04 -16.31 -4.90
N LEU A 78 -5.91 -15.31 -4.67
CA LEU A 78 -6.29 -14.35 -5.70
C LEU A 78 -5.07 -13.56 -6.20
N ILE A 79 -4.24 -13.04 -5.29
CA ILE A 79 -3.05 -12.27 -5.66
C ILE A 79 -2.05 -13.14 -6.41
N SER A 80 -1.75 -14.36 -5.95
CA SER A 80 -0.86 -15.27 -6.66
C SER A 80 -1.37 -15.59 -8.07
N ALA A 81 -2.68 -15.73 -8.26
CA ALA A 81 -3.25 -15.91 -9.58
C ALA A 81 -3.09 -14.66 -10.47
N LEU A 82 -3.16 -13.46 -9.90
CA LEU A 82 -2.95 -12.19 -10.61
C LEU A 82 -1.47 -11.95 -10.96
N GLU A 83 -0.54 -12.37 -10.10
CA GLU A 83 0.91 -12.28 -10.35
C GLU A 83 1.35 -13.15 -11.54
N LEU A 84 0.61 -14.22 -11.85
CA LEU A 84 0.84 -15.01 -13.07
C LEU A 84 0.44 -14.30 -14.36
N THR A 85 -0.21 -13.13 -14.27
CA THR A 85 -0.57 -12.35 -15.44
C THR A 85 0.56 -11.39 -15.81
N ASN A 86 0.84 -11.25 -17.12
CA ASN A 86 1.92 -10.38 -17.62
C ASN A 86 1.70 -8.87 -17.37
N CYS A 87 0.60 -8.46 -16.73
CA CYS A 87 0.29 -7.05 -16.50
C CYS A 87 0.96 -6.47 -15.26
N TYR A 88 1.36 -7.33 -14.31
CA TYR A 88 2.04 -6.92 -13.08
C TYR A 88 3.51 -7.35 -13.12
N ASN A 89 4.41 -6.40 -13.37
CA ASN A 89 5.84 -6.58 -13.25
C ASN A 89 6.40 -5.45 -12.40
N LEU A 90 7.10 -5.80 -11.32
CA LEU A 90 7.61 -4.85 -10.34
C LEU A 90 9.13 -4.89 -10.40
N ASN A 91 9.75 -3.78 -10.79
CA ASN A 91 11.21 -3.68 -10.91
C ASN A 91 11.88 -3.06 -9.69
N THR A 92 11.18 -2.15 -9.01
CA THR A 92 11.70 -1.39 -7.85
C THR A 92 10.57 -1.11 -6.88
N ILE A 93 10.85 -1.16 -5.59
CA ILE A 93 9.96 -0.67 -4.53
C ILE A 93 10.55 0.61 -3.95
N ILE A 94 9.72 1.66 -3.86
CA ILE A 94 10.07 2.90 -3.15
C ILE A 94 9.27 2.93 -1.85
N TYR A 95 9.96 2.80 -0.71
CA TYR A 95 9.35 2.90 0.61
C TYR A 95 9.50 4.32 1.14
N LEU A 96 8.40 5.07 1.11
CA LEU A 96 8.28 6.39 1.71
C LEU A 96 8.14 6.27 3.24
N ARG A 97 9.27 6.33 3.94
CA ARG A 97 9.37 6.11 5.38
C ARG A 97 9.04 7.38 6.15
N SER A 98 8.19 7.27 7.16
CA SER A 98 7.81 8.38 8.06
C SER A 98 7.43 7.81 9.42
N SER A 99 7.66 8.58 10.48
CA SER A 99 7.20 8.19 11.82
C SER A 99 5.66 8.07 11.86
N PRO A 100 5.11 7.18 12.71
CA PRO A 100 3.68 7.13 12.98
C PRO A 100 3.10 8.47 13.43
N GLU A 101 3.84 9.23 14.25
CA GLU A 101 3.45 10.52 14.79
C GLU A 101 3.31 11.57 13.69
N SER A 102 4.31 11.72 12.81
CA SER A 102 4.23 12.63 11.67
C SER A 102 3.11 12.25 10.71
N CYS A 103 2.87 10.95 10.49
CA CYS A 103 1.73 10.50 9.70
C CYS A 103 0.40 10.87 10.36
N PHE A 104 0.28 10.71 11.68
CA PHE A 104 -0.92 11.01 12.44
C PHE A 104 -1.25 12.51 12.43
N ASP A 105 -0.24 13.36 12.61
CA ASP A 105 -0.41 14.81 12.53
C ASP A 105 -0.86 15.25 11.12
N ARG A 106 -0.24 14.70 10.06
CA ARG A 106 -0.69 14.96 8.68
C ARG A 106 -2.12 14.50 8.41
N MET A 107 -2.57 13.40 9.03
CA MET A 107 -3.96 12.95 8.91
C MET A 107 -4.92 13.92 9.61
N LYS A 108 -4.54 14.42 10.78
CA LYS A 108 -5.31 15.42 11.53
C LYS A 108 -5.44 16.72 10.76
N ASP A 109 -4.36 17.21 10.16
CA ASP A 109 -4.35 18.44 9.35
C ASP A 109 -5.24 18.32 8.11
N LYS A 110 -5.35 17.12 7.54
CA LYS A 110 -6.27 16.81 6.44
C LYS A 110 -7.73 16.62 6.87
N GLY A 111 -8.04 16.80 8.15
CA GLY A 111 -9.39 16.61 8.69
C GLY A 111 -9.85 15.16 8.69
N ILE A 112 -8.93 14.20 8.62
CA ILE A 112 -9.28 12.78 8.73
C ILE A 112 -9.68 12.49 10.16
N VAL A 113 -10.80 11.77 10.33
CA VAL A 113 -11.31 11.39 11.65
C VAL A 113 -10.36 10.37 12.30
N ILE A 114 -9.41 10.88 13.10
CA ILE A 114 -8.37 10.11 13.79
C ILE A 114 -8.92 8.98 14.67
N THR A 115 -10.17 9.06 15.13
CA THR A 115 -10.79 7.97 15.92
C THR A 115 -10.92 6.68 15.12
N ARG A 116 -10.95 6.75 13.78
CA ARG A 116 -10.99 5.59 12.89
C ARG A 116 -9.59 5.03 12.58
N TYR A 117 -8.54 5.76 12.94
CA TYR A 117 -7.14 5.38 12.75
C TYR A 117 -6.32 5.75 13.99
N PRO A 118 -6.45 4.98 15.09
CA PRO A 118 -5.72 5.26 16.31
C PRO A 118 -4.21 5.13 16.08
N ILE A 119 -3.42 5.93 16.79
CA ILE A 119 -1.96 5.93 16.67
C ILE A 119 -1.35 4.53 16.83
N GLU A 120 -1.92 3.67 17.68
CA GLU A 120 -1.47 2.30 17.87
C GLU A 120 -1.61 1.44 16.60
N LYS A 121 -2.67 1.64 15.81
CA LYS A 121 -2.81 1.02 14.49
C LYS A 121 -1.73 1.51 13.53
N MET A 122 -1.38 2.79 13.59
CA MET A 122 -0.32 3.37 12.75
C MET A 122 1.06 2.86 13.14
N LYS A 123 1.34 2.71 14.43
CA LYS A 123 2.58 2.09 14.94
C LYS A 123 2.68 0.63 14.52
N LEU A 124 1.58 -0.13 14.58
CA LEU A 124 1.56 -1.52 14.13
C LEU A 124 1.79 -1.64 12.62
N LEU A 125 1.14 -0.79 11.83
CA LEU A 125 1.38 -0.71 10.39
C LEU A 125 2.83 -0.36 10.08
N HIS A 126 3.39 0.64 10.78
CA HIS A 126 4.79 1.03 10.64
C HIS A 126 5.74 -0.11 11.01
N HIS A 127 5.46 -0.84 12.10
CA HIS A 127 6.24 -2.02 12.48
C HIS A 127 6.30 -3.06 11.37
N PHE A 128 5.16 -3.38 10.73
CA PHE A 128 5.15 -4.30 9.59
C PHE A 128 5.94 -3.75 8.40
N LEU A 129 5.80 -2.46 8.09
CA LEU A 129 6.56 -1.81 7.00
C LEU A 129 8.08 -1.86 7.25
N GLU A 130 8.55 -1.51 8.45
CA GLU A 130 9.97 -1.56 8.83
C GLU A 130 10.52 -2.99 8.76
N LYS A 131 9.78 -3.94 9.34
CA LYS A 131 10.16 -5.36 9.29
C LYS A 131 10.27 -5.85 7.85
N THR A 132 9.36 -5.46 6.97
CA THR A 132 9.36 -5.91 5.57
C THR A 132 10.43 -5.21 4.74
N PHE A 133 10.44 -3.88 4.73
CA PHE A 133 11.20 -3.08 3.76
C PHE A 133 12.56 -2.61 4.27
N VAL A 134 12.87 -2.81 5.55
CA VAL A 134 14.17 -2.46 6.14
C VAL A 134 14.86 -3.72 6.66
N GLU A 135 14.24 -4.43 7.61
CA GLU A 135 14.88 -5.59 8.24
C GLU A 135 14.99 -6.78 7.29
N ASN A 136 13.93 -7.07 6.53
CA ASN A 136 13.87 -8.19 5.59
C ASN A 136 14.08 -7.77 4.14
N ALA A 137 14.64 -6.58 3.89
CA ALA A 137 14.85 -6.07 2.53
C ALA A 137 15.66 -7.03 1.65
N GLY A 138 16.62 -7.75 2.23
CA GLY A 138 17.45 -8.75 1.53
C GLY A 138 16.68 -9.98 1.03
N ASN A 139 15.42 -10.17 1.42
CA ASN A 139 14.58 -11.26 0.92
C ASN A 139 13.90 -10.93 -0.41
N PHE A 140 13.97 -9.66 -0.86
CA PHE A 140 13.39 -9.24 -2.13
C PHE A 140 14.41 -9.39 -3.25
N SER A 141 13.98 -9.99 -4.36
CA SER A 141 14.77 -10.09 -5.59
C SER A 141 14.87 -8.77 -6.35
N ILE A 142 14.18 -7.72 -5.88
CA ILE A 142 14.11 -6.41 -6.51
C ILE A 142 14.61 -5.33 -5.53
N PRO A 143 15.24 -4.26 -6.02
CA PRO A 143 15.71 -3.17 -5.18
C PRO A 143 14.56 -2.51 -4.40
N ILE A 144 14.81 -2.28 -3.11
CA ILE A 144 13.98 -1.44 -2.25
C ILE A 144 14.77 -0.17 -1.96
N ILE A 145 14.19 0.98 -2.28
CA ILE A 145 14.75 2.28 -1.98
C ILE A 145 13.93 2.90 -0.85
N VAL A 146 14.59 3.13 0.27
CA VAL A 146 13.98 3.79 1.43
C VAL A 146 14.21 5.29 1.32
N VAL A 147 13.12 6.05 1.41
CA VAL A 147 13.15 7.50 1.33
C VAL A 147 12.47 8.05 2.57
N ASP A 148 13.25 8.67 3.46
CA ASP A 148 12.72 9.34 4.64
C ASP A 148 11.95 10.59 4.21
N VAL A 149 10.64 10.58 4.46
CA VAL A 149 9.74 11.67 4.10
C VAL A 149 9.93 12.81 5.07
N ILE A 150 10.20 13.98 4.50
CA ILE A 150 10.27 15.26 5.19
C ILE A 150 8.95 16.01 5.03
N ASP A 151 8.59 16.83 6.02
CA ASP A 151 7.32 17.58 6.02
C ASP A 151 7.28 18.70 4.96
N ASP A 152 8.40 18.98 4.30
CA ASP A 152 8.53 19.93 3.19
C ASP A 152 8.27 19.24 1.84
N LEU A 153 7.12 19.55 1.22
CA LEU A 153 6.70 18.97 -0.05
C LEU A 153 7.67 19.29 -1.20
N ASP A 154 8.26 20.48 -1.22
CA ASP A 154 9.17 20.88 -2.29
C ASP A 154 10.48 20.09 -2.22
N ALA A 155 10.97 19.84 -1.01
CA ALA A 155 12.13 19.02 -0.75
C ALA A 155 11.85 17.55 -1.05
N MET A 156 10.67 17.03 -0.70
CA MET A 156 10.25 15.69 -1.11
C MET A 156 10.20 15.56 -2.63
N LYS A 157 9.63 16.55 -3.32
CA LYS A 157 9.59 16.55 -4.78
C LYS A 157 10.99 16.49 -5.39
N ARG A 158 11.94 17.30 -4.88
CA ARG A 158 13.34 17.27 -5.34
C ARG A 158 13.99 15.89 -5.15
N VAL A 159 13.76 15.25 -4.00
CA VAL A 159 14.29 13.90 -3.73
C VAL A 159 13.69 12.86 -4.68
N LEU A 160 12.39 12.94 -4.95
CA LEU A 160 11.72 12.04 -5.89
C LEU A 160 12.19 12.26 -7.32
N ASP A 161 12.33 13.52 -7.76
CA ASP A 161 12.81 13.86 -9.10
C ASP A 161 14.24 13.32 -9.32
N GLN A 162 15.14 13.50 -8.34
CA GLN A 162 16.49 12.94 -8.38
C GLN A 162 16.51 11.41 -8.40
N LEU A 163 15.62 10.78 -7.62
CA LEU A 163 15.51 9.33 -7.57
C LEU A 163 15.00 8.77 -8.90
N ILE A 164 13.99 9.41 -9.50
CA ILE A 164 13.50 9.10 -10.84
C ILE A 164 14.63 9.24 -11.86
N GLU A 165 15.36 10.35 -11.87
CA GLU A 165 16.50 10.55 -12.77
C GLU A 165 17.57 9.45 -12.61
N SER A 166 17.92 9.08 -11.37
CA SER A 166 18.91 8.03 -11.12
C SER A 166 18.45 6.65 -11.60
N LEU A 167 17.17 6.32 -11.44
CA LEU A 167 16.60 5.04 -11.86
C LEU A 167 16.52 4.88 -13.37
N PHE A 168 16.39 5.97 -14.12
CA PHE A 168 16.14 5.94 -15.57
C PHE A 168 17.32 6.42 -16.43
N ASN A 169 18.35 7.03 -15.83
CA ASN A 169 19.58 7.42 -16.55
C ASN A 169 20.67 6.33 -16.53
N GLU A 170 20.50 5.24 -15.77
CA GLU A 170 21.42 4.08 -15.74
C GLU A 170 21.04 2.96 -16.74
N THR A 171 20.03 3.18 -17.59
CA THR A 171 19.59 2.28 -18.68
C THR A 171 19.88 2.88 -20.05
#